data_AF-A0A9P5NEB1-F1
#
_entry.id   AF-A0A9P5NEB1-F1
#
_cell.length_a   1.000
_cell.length_b   1.000
_cell.length_c   1.000
_cell.angle_alpha   90.00
_cell.angle_beta   90.00
_cell.angle_gamma   90.00
#
_symmetry.space_group_name_H-M   'P 1'
#
loop_
_entity.id
_entity.type
_entity.pdbx_description
1 polymer ?
#
loop_
_entity_poly.entity_id
_entity_poly.type
_entity_poly.pdbx_seq_one_letter_code
_entity_poly.pdbx_strand_id
1 'polypeptide(L)'
;IEAAFCVQWLRKKAAKKTKEEYEEDIMMLRLKMEDIGKKEKITGCEVYSHIAWTDKMEVLIKGAKLDNMTTLISGVCKELPKLVKDKIGSGHANWTAFLKAIHDIDIDYIQEGTETWKKEQADQD
;
A
#
# COMPACT_ATOMS: atom_id res chain seq x y z
N ILE A 1 46.62 12.26 -11.36
CA ILE A 1 46.19 11.44 -10.19
C ILE A 1 44.67 11.56 -10.10
N GLU A 2 43.92 10.95 -11.01
CA GLU A 2 42.45 11.13 -11.05
C GLU A 2 41.68 9.88 -11.51
N ALA A 3 42.37 8.79 -11.87
CA ALA A 3 41.68 7.56 -12.32
C ALA A 3 41.30 6.61 -11.16
N ALA A 4 41.95 6.73 -10.00
CA ALA A 4 41.69 5.85 -8.85
C ALA A 4 40.44 6.24 -8.05
N PHE A 5 40.01 7.51 -8.12
CA PHE A 5 38.88 8.01 -7.31
C PHE A 5 37.52 7.56 -7.87
N CYS A 6 37.39 7.43 -9.20
CA CYS A 6 36.15 7.00 -9.84
C CYS A 6 35.85 5.49 -9.66
N VAL A 7 36.85 4.68 -9.28
CA VAL A 7 36.66 3.24 -9.05
C VAL A 7 36.06 2.95 -7.67
N GLN A 8 36.33 3.80 -6.66
CA GLN A 8 35.81 3.61 -5.31
C GLN A 8 34.31 3.95 -5.19
N TRP A 9 33.73 4.66 -6.16
CA TRP A 9 32.30 4.92 -6.27
C TRP A 9 31.58 4.09 -7.34
N LEU A 10 32.24 3.11 -7.95
CA LEU A 10 31.56 2.08 -8.72
C LEU A 10 30.87 1.11 -7.76
N ARG A 11 29.55 1.25 -7.68
CA ARG A 11 28.62 0.32 -7.01
C ARG A 11 28.69 0.34 -5.47
N LYS A 12 28.16 1.41 -4.87
CA LYS A 12 27.04 1.10 -3.96
C LYS A 12 25.99 0.46 -4.86
N LYS A 13 26.06 -0.87 -5.06
CA LYS A 13 24.90 -1.64 -5.53
C LYS A 13 23.80 -1.08 -4.65
N ALA A 14 22.80 -0.41 -5.22
CA ALA A 14 21.55 -0.21 -4.50
C ALA A 14 21.26 -1.57 -3.90
N ALA A 15 21.33 -1.67 -2.56
CA ALA A 15 21.21 -2.94 -1.89
C ALA A 15 19.94 -3.53 -2.49
N LYS A 16 20.08 -4.63 -3.23
CA LYS A 16 18.91 -5.31 -3.77
C LYS A 16 18.22 -5.76 -2.50
N LYS A 17 17.19 -5.01 -2.09
CA LYS A 17 16.41 -5.31 -0.91
C LYS A 17 16.14 -6.81 -0.98
N THR A 18 16.54 -7.53 0.06
CA THR A 18 16.33 -8.98 0.07
C THR A 18 14.82 -9.23 0.12
N LYS A 19 14.40 -10.48 -0.16
CA LYS A 19 12.96 -10.79 -0.15
C LYS A 19 12.35 -10.48 1.21
N GLU A 20 13.11 -10.70 2.29
CA GLU A 20 12.71 -10.39 3.66
C GLU A 20 12.47 -8.89 3.86
N GLU A 21 13.37 -8.02 3.35
CA GLU A 21 13.18 -6.56 3.42
C GLU A 21 11.92 -6.09 2.66
N TYR A 22 11.57 -6.76 1.56
CA TYR A 22 10.33 -6.48 0.84
C TYR A 22 9.08 -6.98 1.58
N GLU A 23 9.15 -8.14 2.25
CA GLU A 23 8.06 -8.64 3.09
C GLU A 23 7.82 -7.70 4.27
N GLU A 24 8.89 -7.19 4.89
CA GLU A 24 8.82 -6.16 5.93
C GLU A 24 8.21 -4.87 5.39
N ASP A 25 8.67 -4.37 4.24
CA ASP A 25 8.10 -3.17 3.59
C ASP A 25 6.59 -3.34 3.31
N ILE A 26 6.16 -4.50 2.80
CA ILE A 26 4.74 -4.82 2.54
C ILE A 26 3.92 -4.81 3.84
N MET A 27 4.46 -5.38 4.92
CA MET A 27 3.80 -5.41 6.24
C MET A 27 3.82 -4.04 6.94
N MET A 28 4.82 -3.20 6.66
CA MET A 28 4.92 -1.83 7.17
C MET A 28 4.04 -0.85 6.39
N LEU A 29 3.74 -1.13 5.11
CA LEU A 29 2.88 -0.30 4.27
C LEU A 29 1.41 -0.45 4.67
N ARG A 30 1.07 0.16 5.81
CA ARG A 30 -0.29 0.12 6.38
C ARG A 30 -1.12 1.29 5.88
N LEU A 31 -2.34 0.98 5.47
CA LEU A 31 -3.35 1.99 5.18
C LEU A 31 -4.10 2.30 6.47
N LYS A 32 -3.98 3.53 6.98
CA LYS A 32 -4.70 3.97 8.18
C LYS A 32 -6.07 4.52 7.83
N MET A 33 -7.05 4.29 8.70
CA MET A 33 -8.40 4.85 8.53
C MET A 33 -8.39 6.37 8.43
N GLU A 34 -7.51 7.02 9.18
CA GLU A 34 -7.36 8.48 9.18
C GLU A 34 -6.91 9.05 7.84
N ASP A 35 -6.19 8.26 7.04
CA ASP A 35 -5.66 8.66 5.73
C ASP A 35 -6.57 8.23 4.58
N ILE A 36 -7.54 7.35 4.85
CA ILE A 36 -8.54 6.94 3.86
C ILE A 36 -9.46 8.10 3.49
N GLY A 37 -9.63 8.30 2.17
CA GLY A 37 -10.45 9.36 1.60
C GLY A 37 -9.72 10.70 1.45
N LYS A 38 -8.48 10.82 1.93
CA LYS A 38 -7.62 11.95 1.62
C LYS A 38 -7.11 11.84 0.18
N LYS A 39 -6.91 13.00 -0.44
CA LYS A 39 -6.18 13.12 -1.70
C LYS A 39 -4.73 13.42 -1.36
N GLU A 40 -3.83 12.60 -1.88
CA GLU A 40 -2.40 12.84 -1.82
C GLU A 40 -1.92 13.32 -3.19
N LYS A 41 -1.04 14.33 -3.20
CA LYS A 41 -0.43 14.82 -4.42
C LYS A 41 0.81 13.99 -4.73
N ILE A 42 0.68 13.04 -5.65
CA ILE A 42 1.78 12.20 -6.12
C ILE A 42 2.18 12.67 -7.51
N THR A 43 3.42 13.13 -7.66
CA THR A 43 3.99 13.54 -8.96
C THR A 43 3.15 14.60 -9.69
N GLY A 44 2.48 15.48 -8.94
CA GLY A 44 1.65 16.54 -9.49
C GLY A 44 0.18 16.17 -9.71
N CYS A 45 -0.20 14.89 -9.59
CA CYS A 45 -1.58 14.42 -9.68
C CYS A 45 -2.17 14.22 -8.27
N GLU A 46 -3.42 14.63 -8.08
CA GLU A 46 -4.18 14.34 -6.87
C GLU A 46 -4.80 12.95 -6.99
N VAL A 47 -4.34 12.02 -6.16
CA VAL A 47 -4.80 10.63 -6.15
C VAL A 47 -5.29 10.29 -4.76
N TYR A 48 -6.38 9.53 -4.65
CA TYR A 48 -6.88 9.11 -3.34
C TYR A 48 -5.89 8.16 -2.66
N SER A 49 -5.73 8.27 -1.35
CA SER A 49 -4.74 7.49 -0.58
C SER A 49 -4.87 5.97 -0.75
N HIS A 50 -6.09 5.45 -0.95
CA HIS A 50 -6.28 4.01 -1.20
C HIS A 50 -5.73 3.58 -2.58
N ILE A 51 -5.87 4.43 -3.61
CA ILE A 51 -5.31 4.21 -4.95
C ILE A 51 -3.78 4.35 -4.90
N ALA A 52 -3.29 5.41 -4.27
CA ALA A 52 -1.85 5.61 -4.08
C ALA A 52 -1.19 4.44 -3.33
N TRP A 53 -1.91 3.87 -2.36
CA TRP A 53 -1.46 2.72 -1.60
C TRP A 53 -1.43 1.44 -2.46
N THR A 54 -2.45 1.19 -3.29
CA THR A 54 -2.45 0.02 -4.18
C THR A 54 -1.33 0.09 -5.22
N ASP A 55 -1.07 1.27 -5.79
CA ASP A 55 0.06 1.49 -6.70
C ASP A 55 1.41 1.20 -6.03
N LYS A 56 1.64 1.74 -4.83
CA LYS A 56 2.88 1.48 -4.05
C LYS A 56 3.04 -0.01 -3.74
N MET A 57 1.96 -0.65 -3.33
CA MET A 57 1.95 -2.08 -3.00
C MET A 57 2.22 -2.93 -4.24
N GLU A 58 1.65 -2.57 -5.39
CA GLU A 58 1.89 -3.26 -6.66
C GLU A 58 3.37 -3.21 -7.06
N VAL A 59 4.02 -2.04 -6.91
CA VAL A 59 5.45 -1.87 -7.19
C VAL A 59 6.30 -2.74 -6.27
N LEU A 60 5.97 -2.83 -4.98
CA LEU A 60 6.69 -3.69 -4.03
C LEU A 60 6.56 -5.17 -4.38
N ILE A 61 5.35 -5.65 -4.64
CA ILE A 61 5.09 -7.06 -4.96
C ILE A 61 5.78 -7.46 -6.27
N LYS A 62 5.65 -6.65 -7.32
CA LYS A 62 6.32 -6.89 -8.61
C LYS A 62 7.85 -6.82 -8.48
N GLY A 63 8.36 -5.87 -7.69
CA GLY A 63 9.78 -5.73 -7.42
C GLY A 63 10.38 -6.95 -6.71
N ALA A 64 9.62 -7.54 -5.79
CA ALA A 64 10.01 -8.70 -5.00
C ALA A 64 9.67 -10.05 -5.65
N LYS A 65 8.89 -10.05 -6.74
CA LYS A 65 8.29 -11.24 -7.38
C LYS A 65 7.51 -12.10 -6.39
N LEU A 66 6.72 -11.44 -5.53
CA LEU A 66 5.91 -12.06 -4.48
C LEU A 66 4.47 -12.37 -4.92
N ASP A 67 4.20 -12.34 -6.23
CA ASP A 67 2.87 -12.53 -6.82
C ASP A 67 2.19 -13.83 -6.38
N ASN A 68 2.97 -14.87 -6.07
CA ASN A 68 2.49 -16.19 -5.64
C ASN A 68 2.32 -16.34 -4.12
N MET A 69 2.74 -15.36 -3.30
CA MET A 69 2.64 -15.45 -1.84
C MET A 69 1.28 -15.00 -1.32
N THR A 70 0.34 -15.93 -1.29
CA THR A 70 -1.03 -15.69 -0.77
C THR A 70 -1.10 -15.54 0.75
N THR A 71 -0.10 -16.05 1.47
CA THR A 71 0.04 -15.92 2.93
C THR A 71 0.16 -14.46 3.35
N LEU A 72 0.92 -13.66 2.58
CA LEU A 72 1.10 -12.23 2.83
C LEU A 72 -0.18 -11.43 2.58
N ILE A 73 -1.02 -11.83 1.59
CA ILE A 73 -2.32 -11.20 1.32
C ILE A 73 -3.19 -11.25 2.57
N SER A 74 -3.24 -12.42 3.23
CA SER A 74 -4.02 -12.60 4.45
C SER A 74 -3.52 -11.72 5.60
N GLY A 75 -2.20 -11.49 5.70
CA GLY A 75 -1.61 -10.57 6.66
C GLY A 75 -2.00 -9.12 6.40
N VAL A 76 -1.80 -8.65 5.16
CA VAL A 76 -2.17 -7.28 4.76
C VAL A 76 -3.67 -7.04 4.89
N CYS A 77 -4.50 -8.01 4.49
CA CYS A 77 -5.95 -7.93 4.62
C CYS A 77 -6.39 -7.79 6.09
N LYS A 78 -5.63 -8.31 7.06
CA LYS A 78 -5.92 -8.12 8.50
C LYS A 78 -5.54 -6.73 9.00
N GLU A 79 -4.56 -6.08 8.41
CA GLU A 79 -4.12 -4.74 8.81
C GLU A 79 -4.92 -3.62 8.14
N LEU A 80 -5.71 -3.93 7.11
CA LEU A 80 -6.56 -2.93 6.45
C LEU A 80 -7.64 -2.35 7.39
N PRO A 81 -8.14 -1.15 7.13
CA PRO A 81 -9.27 -0.60 7.87
C PRO A 81 -10.56 -1.37 7.58
N LYS A 82 -11.45 -1.45 8.57
CA LYS A 82 -12.71 -2.23 8.48
C LYS A 82 -13.56 -1.82 7.28
N LEU A 83 -13.64 -0.51 6.99
CA LEU A 83 -14.37 0.03 5.83
C LEU A 83 -13.91 -0.60 4.51
N VAL A 84 -12.60 -0.72 4.30
CA VAL A 84 -12.04 -1.30 3.08
C VAL A 84 -12.30 -2.80 3.05
N LYS A 85 -12.14 -3.49 4.18
CA LYS A 85 -12.38 -4.94 4.27
C LYS A 85 -13.83 -5.32 3.99
N ASP A 86 -14.77 -4.55 4.51
CA ASP A 86 -16.20 -4.78 4.31
C ASP A 86 -16.55 -4.72 2.81
N LYS A 87 -15.94 -3.77 2.09
CA LYS A 87 -16.17 -3.59 0.66
C LYS A 87 -15.53 -4.66 -0.22
N ILE A 88 -14.26 -5.01 0.01
CA ILE A 88 -13.54 -5.97 -0.84
C ILE A 88 -13.86 -7.42 -0.49
N GLY A 89 -14.36 -7.67 0.72
CA GLY A 89 -14.62 -9.00 1.26
C GLY A 89 -13.36 -9.70 1.78
N SER A 90 -13.50 -10.98 2.13
CA SER A 90 -12.38 -11.85 2.51
C SER A 90 -12.17 -12.95 1.47
N GLY A 91 -10.91 -13.25 1.12
CA GLY A 91 -10.57 -14.40 0.26
C GLY A 91 -10.06 -14.09 -1.14
N HIS A 92 -9.15 -13.12 -1.29
CA HIS A 92 -8.48 -12.91 -2.58
C HIS A 92 -7.37 -13.94 -2.80
N ALA A 93 -7.48 -14.72 -3.87
CA ALA A 93 -6.49 -15.74 -4.23
C ALA A 93 -5.18 -15.13 -4.76
N ASN A 94 -5.25 -13.95 -5.38
CA ASN A 94 -4.11 -13.33 -6.07
C ASN A 94 -3.96 -11.86 -5.67
N TRP A 95 -2.71 -11.40 -5.60
CA TRP A 95 -2.36 -10.00 -5.32
C TRP A 95 -3.01 -9.03 -6.31
N THR A 96 -3.01 -9.35 -7.61
CA THR A 96 -3.64 -8.49 -8.63
C THR A 96 -5.13 -8.31 -8.39
N ALA A 97 -5.85 -9.37 -8.01
CA ALA A 97 -7.28 -9.29 -7.72
C ALA A 97 -7.55 -8.50 -6.44
N PHE A 98 -6.72 -8.69 -5.41
CA PHE A 98 -6.79 -7.95 -4.16
C PHE A 98 -6.56 -6.45 -4.34
N LEU A 99 -5.45 -6.07 -5.00
CA LEU A 99 -5.13 -4.67 -5.24
C LEU A 99 -6.14 -4.00 -6.15
N LYS A 100 -6.61 -4.70 -7.19
CA LYS A 100 -7.67 -4.19 -8.06
C LYS A 100 -8.95 -3.93 -7.28
N ALA A 101 -9.38 -4.85 -6.41
CA ALA A 101 -10.57 -4.66 -5.61
C ALA A 101 -10.50 -3.42 -4.71
N ILE A 102 -9.31 -3.10 -4.17
CA ILE A 102 -9.10 -1.89 -3.35
C ILE A 102 -9.04 -0.63 -4.21
N HIS A 103 -8.40 -0.72 -5.39
CA HIS A 103 -8.30 0.40 -6.32
C HIS A 103 -9.66 0.78 -6.92
N ASP A 104 -10.52 -0.18 -7.22
CA ASP A 104 -11.87 0.02 -7.77
C ASP A 104 -12.91 0.36 -6.69
N ILE A 105 -12.51 0.58 -5.43
CA ILE A 105 -13.47 1.02 -4.42
C ILE A 105 -14.03 2.38 -4.81
N ASP A 106 -15.36 2.44 -4.80
CA ASP A 106 -16.09 3.66 -5.06
C ASP A 106 -15.71 4.78 -4.08
N ILE A 107 -15.44 5.96 -4.63
CA ILE A 107 -14.95 7.11 -3.87
C ILE A 107 -16.03 7.63 -2.93
N ASP A 108 -17.30 7.66 -3.36
CA ASP A 108 -18.42 8.11 -2.52
C ASP A 108 -18.57 7.18 -1.32
N TYR A 109 -18.41 5.86 -1.51
CA TYR A 109 -18.40 4.90 -0.39
C TYR A 109 -17.27 5.19 0.62
N ILE A 110 -16.07 5.53 0.13
CA ILE A 110 -14.95 5.89 0.99
C ILE A 110 -15.21 7.20 1.74
N GLN A 111 -15.78 8.20 1.07
CA GLN A 111 -16.08 9.49 1.70
C GLN A 111 -17.17 9.34 2.76
N GLU A 112 -18.27 8.66 2.45
CA GLU A 112 -19.37 8.39 3.39
C GLU A 112 -18.87 7.60 4.61
N GLY A 113 -18.04 6.58 4.37
CA GLY A 113 -17.44 5.77 5.44
C GLY A 113 -16.49 6.56 6.34
N THR A 114 -15.67 7.44 5.77
CA THR A 114 -14.78 8.32 6.54
C THR A 114 -15.56 9.38 7.32
N GLU A 115 -16.65 9.92 6.77
CA GLU A 115 -17.51 10.88 7.47
C GLU A 115 -18.26 10.23 8.64
N THR A 116 -18.76 9.01 8.43
CA THR A 116 -19.43 8.23 9.48
C THR A 116 -18.46 7.95 10.63
N TRP A 117 -17.25 7.47 10.31
CA TRP A 117 -16.22 7.22 11.31
C TRP A 117 -15.84 8.47 12.11
N LYS A 118 -15.75 9.65 11.46
CA LYS A 118 -15.49 10.92 12.15
C LYS A 118 -16.62 11.33 13.09
N LYS A 119 -17.88 11.10 12.70
CA LYS A 119 -19.05 11.39 13.54
C LYS A 119 -19.09 10.47 14.76
N GLU A 120 -18.84 9.17 14.56
CA GLU A 120 -18.74 8.20 15.66
C GLU A 120 -17.60 8.53 16.62
N GLN A 121 -16.47 9.03 16.11
CA GLN A 121 -15.34 9.45 16.94
C GLN A 121 -15.65 10.73 17.74
N ALA A 122 -16.46 11.64 17.20
CA ALA A 122 -16.86 12.88 17.85
C ALA A 122 -17.99 12.71 18.89
N ASP A 123 -18.76 11.62 18.82
CA ASP A 123 -19.80 11.29 19.80
C ASP A 123 -19.23 10.54 21.04
N GLN A 124 -17.99 10.04 20.93
CA GLN A 124 -17.29 9.36 22.02
C GLN A 124 -16.33 10.25 22.84
N ASP A 125 -16.23 11.54 22.49
CA ASP A 125 -15.44 12.57 23.20
C ASP A 125 -16.37 13.47 24.05
#